data_AF-A0A2T6NF75-F1
#
_entry.id   AF-A0A2T6NF75-F1
#
_cell.length_a   1.000
_cell.length_b   1.000
_cell.length_c   1.000
_cell.angle_alpha   90.00
_cell.angle_beta   90.00
_cell.angle_gamma   90.00
#
_symmetry.space_group_name_H-M   'P 1'
#
loop_
_entity.id
_entity.type
_entity.pdbx_description
1 polymer ?
#
loop_
_entity_poly.entity_id
_entity_poly.type
_entity_poly.pdbx_seq_one_letter_code
_entity_poly.pdbx_strand_id
1 'polypeptide(L)'
;MSLDRGTKIYAAVLASICLGILLAWLLTLDFRLGEIDDMLQRDPLISSYPYPFRAMQIRGTTAIISSPRSSTMPAVKFIGLIKPSLKNLSDQDPKLITAQKELAAVQSKVRKLVVDREDIDRVEWRIDKEWFAEKGIWLD
;
A
#
# COMPACT_ATOMS: atom_id res chain seq x y z
N MET A 1 43.16 -10.81 22.65
CA MET A 1 43.01 -9.45 23.21
C MET A 1 41.76 -9.44 24.08
N SER A 2 41.89 -9.48 25.41
CA SER A 2 40.72 -9.43 26.31
C SER A 2 40.24 -7.99 26.39
N LEU A 3 38.95 -7.75 26.14
CA LEU A 3 38.33 -6.46 26.40
C LEU A 3 38.54 -6.07 27.87
N ASP A 4 38.90 -4.82 28.14
CA ASP A 4 39.00 -4.29 29.49
C ASP A 4 37.59 -4.24 30.12
N ARG A 5 37.54 -4.16 31.47
CA ARG A 5 36.29 -4.18 32.23
C ARG A 5 35.38 -3.01 31.85
N GLY A 6 35.93 -1.84 31.55
CA GLY A 6 35.18 -0.68 31.10
C GLY A 6 34.50 -0.95 29.77
N THR A 7 35.24 -1.43 28.77
CA THR A 7 34.68 -1.72 27.45
C THR A 7 33.60 -2.82 27.51
N LYS A 8 33.73 -3.81 28.39
CA LYS A 8 32.68 -4.82 28.62
C LYS A 8 31.39 -4.20 29.18
N ILE A 9 31.50 -3.27 30.13
CA ILE A 9 30.35 -2.57 30.71
C ILE A 9 29.70 -1.67 29.66
N TYR A 10 30.49 -0.89 28.92
CA TYR A 10 29.98 -0.05 27.82
C TYR A 10 29.26 -0.88 26.76
N ALA A 11 29.85 -2.00 26.33
CA ALA A 11 29.22 -2.91 25.37
C ALA A 11 27.91 -3.49 25.90
N ALA A 12 27.86 -3.87 27.18
CA ALA A 12 26.64 -4.40 27.80
C ALA A 12 25.52 -3.33 27.88
N VAL A 13 25.86 -2.09 28.23
CA VAL A 13 24.91 -0.97 28.25
C VAL A 13 24.41 -0.68 26.85
N LEU A 14 25.29 -0.58 25.86
CA LEU A 14 24.92 -0.34 24.47
C LEU A 14 24.03 -1.45 23.91
N ALA A 15 24.38 -2.71 24.16
CA ALA A 15 23.56 -3.86 23.76
C ALA A 15 22.17 -3.81 24.40
N SER A 16 22.08 -3.40 25.66
CA SER A 16 20.79 -3.24 26.36
C SER A 16 19.94 -2.13 25.75
N ILE A 17 20.55 -1.00 25.37
CA ILE A 17 19.87 0.10 24.67
C ILE A 17 19.38 -0.37 23.29
N CYS A 18 20.24 -1.01 22.50
CA CYS A 18 19.87 -1.56 21.19
C CYS A 18 18.72 -2.56 21.30
N LEU A 19 18.76 -3.45 22.30
CA LEU A 19 17.69 -4.41 22.57
C LEU A 19 16.39 -3.71 22.96
N GLY A 20 16.45 -2.69 23.81
CA GLY A 20 15.28 -1.88 24.19
C GLY A 20 14.64 -1.19 22.99
N ILE A 21 15.44 -0.59 22.10
CA ILE A 21 14.97 0.03 20.86
C ILE A 21 14.31 -1.01 19.94
N LEU A 22 14.95 -2.18 19.77
CA LEU A 22 14.40 -3.25 18.94
C LEU A 22 13.05 -3.76 19.48
N LEU A 23 12.93 -3.97 20.79
CA LEU A 23 11.68 -4.39 21.42
C LEU A 23 10.59 -3.33 21.28
N ALA A 24 10.92 -2.05 21.51
CA ALA A 24 9.99 -0.96 21.31
C ALA A 24 9.49 -0.89 19.86
N TRP A 25 10.39 -1.08 18.89
CA TRP A 25 10.02 -1.13 17.47
C TRP A 25 9.12 -2.33 17.14
N LEU A 26 9.42 -3.53 17.66
CA LEU A 26 8.57 -4.71 17.45
C LEU A 26 7.13 -4.52 17.96
N LEU A 27 6.95 -3.78 19.05
CA LEU A 27 5.62 -3.44 19.59
C LEU A 27 4.83 -2.46 18.72
N THR A 28 5.47 -1.82 17.73
CA THR A 28 4.80 -0.92 16.77
C THR A 28 4.35 -1.61 15.48
N LEU A 29 4.67 -2.90 15.30
CA LEU A 29 4.25 -3.67 14.12
C LEU A 29 2.74 -3.92 14.14
N ASP A 30 2.04 -3.43 13.11
CA ASP A 30 0.62 -3.68 12.93
C ASP A 30 0.41 -4.87 11.98
N PHE A 31 0.25 -6.08 12.55
CA PHE A 31 0.04 -7.32 11.80
C PHE A 31 -1.24 -7.29 10.95
N ARG A 32 -2.21 -6.42 11.27
CA ARG A 32 -3.47 -6.29 10.55
C ARG A 32 -3.25 -5.86 9.10
N LEU A 33 -2.16 -5.15 8.80
CA LEU A 33 -1.79 -4.76 7.44
C LEU A 33 -1.54 -5.97 6.55
N GLY A 34 -0.73 -6.92 7.02
CA GLY A 34 -0.41 -8.14 6.28
C GLY A 34 -1.65 -9.00 6.04
N GLU A 35 -2.56 -9.07 7.01
CA GLU A 35 -3.83 -9.78 6.84
C GLU A 35 -4.72 -9.16 5.76
N ILE A 36 -4.77 -7.82 5.66
CA ILE A 36 -5.51 -7.15 4.59
C ILE A 36 -4.86 -7.48 3.24
N ASP A 37 -3.54 -7.38 3.14
CA ASP A 37 -2.82 -7.67 1.89
C ASP A 37 -3.05 -9.11 1.43
N ASP A 38 -2.91 -10.09 2.32
CA ASP A 38 -3.18 -11.50 2.04
C ASP A 38 -4.61 -11.71 1.57
N MET A 39 -5.58 -11.06 2.21
CA MET A 39 -6.99 -11.13 1.83
C MET A 39 -7.22 -10.55 0.43
N LEU A 40 -6.63 -9.39 0.11
CA LEU A 40 -6.75 -8.76 -1.21
C LEU A 40 -6.12 -9.63 -2.30
N GLN A 41 -5.00 -10.29 -2.02
CA GLN A 41 -4.33 -11.19 -2.96
C GLN A 41 -5.09 -12.49 -3.22
N ARG A 42 -5.89 -12.97 -2.27
CA ARG A 42 -6.74 -14.17 -2.44
C ARG A 42 -7.94 -13.91 -3.35
N ASP A 43 -8.38 -12.66 -3.51
CA ASP A 43 -9.51 -12.34 -4.38
C ASP A 43 -9.08 -12.31 -5.86
N PRO A 44 -9.65 -13.17 -6.73
CA PRO A 44 -9.22 -13.27 -8.13
C PRO A 44 -9.42 -11.99 -8.94
N LEU A 45 -10.45 -11.18 -8.63
CA LEU A 45 -10.71 -9.93 -9.36
C LEU A 45 -9.65 -8.88 -9.04
N ILE A 46 -9.18 -8.84 -7.79
CA ILE A 46 -8.17 -7.88 -7.34
C ILE A 46 -6.77 -8.33 -7.78
N SER A 47 -6.40 -9.59 -7.54
CA SER A 47 -5.06 -10.10 -7.83
C SER A 47 -4.74 -10.19 -9.33
N SER A 48 -5.77 -10.35 -10.18
CA SER A 48 -5.60 -10.34 -11.64
C SER A 48 -5.42 -8.92 -12.22
N TYR A 49 -5.72 -7.88 -11.45
CA TYR A 49 -5.60 -6.51 -11.93
C TYR A 49 -4.13 -6.07 -12.00
N PRO A 50 -3.68 -5.30 -13.02
CA PRO A 50 -2.27 -4.93 -13.20
C PRO A 50 -1.65 -4.08 -12.08
N TYR A 51 -2.48 -3.51 -11.21
CA TYR A 51 -2.05 -2.68 -10.09
C TYR A 51 -2.28 -3.40 -8.76
N PRO A 52 -1.22 -3.62 -7.95
CA PRO A 52 -1.32 -4.33 -6.69
C PRO A 52 -1.87 -3.39 -5.60
N PHE A 53 -3.14 -3.55 -5.25
CA PHE A 53 -3.72 -2.85 -4.10
C PHE A 53 -3.13 -3.39 -2.79
N ARG A 54 -2.71 -2.49 -1.90
CA ARG A 54 -2.06 -2.83 -0.62
C ARG A 54 -2.54 -1.93 0.51
N ALA A 55 -2.55 -2.45 1.73
CA ALA A 55 -2.76 -1.69 2.95
C ALA A 55 -1.48 -0.93 3.32
N MET A 56 -1.56 0.40 3.33
CA MET A 56 -0.40 1.25 3.65
C MET A 56 -0.30 1.53 5.14
N GLN A 57 -1.44 1.69 5.81
CA GLN A 57 -1.49 2.05 7.23
C GLN A 57 -2.90 1.79 7.78
N ILE A 58 -3.02 1.47 9.06
CA ILE A 58 -4.30 1.49 9.78
C ILE A 58 -4.22 2.56 10.88
N ARG A 59 -5.25 3.39 10.99
CA ARG A 59 -5.40 4.43 12.02
C ARG A 59 -6.70 4.19 12.78
N GLY A 60 -6.60 3.54 13.93
CA GLY A 60 -7.78 3.08 14.67
C GLY A 60 -8.60 2.09 13.84
N THR A 61 -9.81 2.49 13.44
CA THR A 61 -10.73 1.74 12.56
C THR A 61 -10.72 2.20 11.10
N THR A 62 -9.72 3.01 10.71
CA THR A 62 -9.55 3.48 9.33
C THR A 62 -8.40 2.76 8.64
N ALA A 63 -8.69 1.98 7.59
CA ALA A 63 -7.67 1.42 6.72
C ALA A 63 -7.31 2.42 5.61
N ILE A 64 -6.03 2.74 5.49
CA ILE A 64 -5.48 3.50 4.37
C ILE A 64 -4.97 2.51 3.32
N ILE A 65 -5.63 2.49 2.18
CA ILE A 65 -5.34 1.58 1.07
C ILE A 65 -4.70 2.36 -0.08
N SER A 66 -3.75 1.71 -0.75
CA SER A 66 -3.08 2.25 -1.92
C SER A 66 -4.07 2.47 -3.07
N SER A 67 -3.88 3.56 -3.79
CA SER A 67 -4.71 3.95 -4.93
C SER A 67 -3.80 4.34 -6.10
N PRO A 68 -4.12 3.89 -7.32
CA PRO A 68 -3.42 4.31 -8.52
C PRO A 68 -3.88 5.69 -9.01
N ARG A 69 -4.95 6.26 -8.42
CA ARG A 69 -5.51 7.55 -8.82
C ARG A 69 -5.57 8.54 -7.66
N SER A 70 -5.37 9.81 -8.00
CA SER A 70 -5.52 10.99 -7.14
C SER A 70 -5.97 12.18 -7.98
N SER A 71 -6.08 13.37 -7.37
CA SER A 71 -6.25 14.62 -8.11
C SER A 71 -5.07 14.90 -9.04
N THR A 72 -3.85 14.59 -8.61
CA THR A 72 -2.60 14.79 -9.38
C THR A 72 -2.37 13.68 -10.43
N MET A 73 -2.90 12.48 -10.19
CA MET A 73 -2.84 11.34 -11.10
C MET A 73 -4.26 10.85 -11.46
N PRO A 74 -4.90 11.43 -12.50
CA PRO A 74 -6.22 10.99 -12.93
C PRO A 74 -6.24 9.55 -13.43
N ALA A 75 -7.40 8.88 -13.29
CA ALA A 75 -7.59 7.49 -13.71
C ALA A 75 -7.21 7.25 -15.18
N VAL A 76 -7.52 8.18 -16.08
CA VAL A 76 -7.17 8.09 -17.50
C VAL A 76 -5.66 8.02 -17.73
N LYS A 77 -4.87 8.83 -17.01
CA LYS A 77 -3.40 8.82 -17.11
C LYS A 77 -2.84 7.49 -16.60
N PHE A 78 -3.34 7.00 -15.48
CA PHE A 78 -2.97 5.68 -14.95
C PHE A 78 -3.34 4.55 -15.92
N ILE A 79 -4.55 4.57 -16.50
CA ILE A 79 -4.97 3.56 -17.48
C ILE A 79 -4.05 3.58 -18.71
N GLY A 80 -3.66 4.75 -19.20
CA GLY A 80 -2.69 4.87 -20.28
C GLY A 80 -1.30 4.32 -19.93
N LEU A 81 -0.93 4.27 -18.64
CA LEU A 81 0.32 3.66 -18.17
C LEU A 81 0.25 2.13 -18.18
N ILE A 82 -0.86 1.54 -17.69
CA ILE A 82 -1.01 0.08 -17.62
C ILE A 82 -1.55 -0.54 -18.92
N LYS A 83 -2.21 0.24 -19.78
CA LYS A 83 -2.75 -0.17 -21.09
C LYS A 83 -2.32 0.88 -22.15
N PRO A 84 -1.09 0.81 -22.68
CA PRO A 84 -0.56 1.82 -23.61
C PRO A 84 -1.41 2.05 -24.86
N SER A 85 -2.15 1.03 -25.32
CA SER A 85 -3.09 1.15 -26.45
C SER A 85 -4.26 2.10 -26.21
N LEU A 86 -4.53 2.48 -24.96
CA LEU A 86 -5.63 3.38 -24.57
C LEU A 86 -5.16 4.82 -24.31
N LYS A 87 -3.84 5.08 -24.31
CA LYS A 87 -3.24 6.35 -23.86
C LYS A 87 -3.70 7.60 -24.63
N ASN A 88 -3.97 7.46 -25.93
CA ASN A 88 -4.32 8.57 -26.82
C ASN A 88 -5.79 8.54 -27.27
N LEU A 89 -6.62 7.73 -26.61
CA LEU A 89 -8.05 7.68 -26.91
C LEU A 89 -8.78 8.87 -26.29
N SER A 90 -9.91 9.25 -26.88
CA SER A 90 -10.82 10.23 -26.30
C SER A 90 -11.38 9.72 -24.97
N ASP A 91 -11.65 10.61 -24.03
CA ASP A 91 -12.32 10.29 -22.75
C ASP A 91 -13.69 9.63 -22.95
N GLN A 92 -14.31 9.85 -24.11
CA GLN A 92 -15.58 9.24 -24.50
C GLN A 92 -15.43 7.91 -25.27
N ASP A 93 -14.19 7.44 -25.50
CA ASP A 93 -13.96 6.18 -26.19
C ASP A 93 -14.51 5.00 -25.34
N PRO A 94 -15.35 4.13 -25.93
CA PRO A 94 -15.93 3.00 -25.21
C PRO A 94 -14.90 2.09 -24.52
N LYS A 95 -13.70 1.92 -25.10
CA LYS A 95 -12.62 1.10 -24.51
C LYS A 95 -12.04 1.75 -23.26
N LEU A 96 -11.85 3.07 -23.30
CA LEU A 96 -11.34 3.81 -22.14
C LEU A 96 -12.38 3.87 -21.03
N ILE A 97 -13.66 4.07 -21.36
CA ILE A 97 -14.76 3.99 -20.40
C ILE A 97 -14.82 2.61 -19.74
N THR A 98 -14.65 1.54 -20.52
CA THR A 98 -14.64 0.17 -20.01
C THR A 98 -13.48 -0.04 -19.03
N ALA A 99 -12.27 0.41 -19.38
CA ALA A 99 -11.12 0.33 -18.47
C ALA A 99 -11.30 1.15 -17.18
N GLN A 100 -11.97 2.31 -17.25
CA GLN A 100 -12.33 3.10 -16.07
C GLN A 100 -13.35 2.37 -15.18
N LYS A 101 -14.35 1.72 -15.78
CA LYS A 101 -15.33 0.90 -15.06
C LYS A 101 -14.68 -0.31 -14.40
N GLU A 102 -13.75 -0.97 -15.07
CA GLU A 102 -12.95 -2.07 -14.50
C GLU A 102 -12.20 -1.59 -13.25
N LEU A 103 -11.47 -0.47 -13.34
CA LEU A 103 -10.78 0.11 -12.19
C LEU A 103 -11.74 0.41 -11.03
N ALA A 104 -12.89 1.03 -11.33
CA ALA A 104 -13.89 1.35 -10.32
C ALA A 104 -14.48 0.09 -9.66
N ALA A 105 -14.72 -0.98 -10.43
CA ALA A 105 -15.20 -2.25 -9.92
C ALA A 105 -14.19 -2.89 -8.97
N VAL A 106 -12.91 -2.89 -9.34
CA VAL A 106 -11.83 -3.41 -8.46
C VAL A 106 -11.71 -2.57 -7.20
N GLN A 107 -11.70 -1.23 -7.30
CA GLN A 107 -11.66 -0.36 -6.11
C GLN A 107 -12.88 -0.55 -5.19
N SER A 108 -14.06 -0.76 -5.75
CA SER A 108 -15.27 -1.06 -4.99
C SER A 108 -15.16 -2.40 -4.27
N LYS A 109 -14.63 -3.43 -4.95
CA LYS A 109 -14.40 -4.75 -4.38
C LYS A 109 -13.38 -4.71 -3.24
N VAL A 110 -12.26 -4.00 -3.41
CA VAL A 110 -11.25 -3.77 -2.37
C VAL A 110 -11.89 -3.11 -1.15
N ARG A 111 -12.63 -2.00 -1.35
CA ARG A 111 -13.33 -1.33 -0.25
C ARG A 111 -14.26 -2.28 0.49
N LYS A 112 -15.06 -3.06 -0.25
CA LYS A 112 -16.02 -4.00 0.35
C LYS A 112 -15.31 -5.02 1.24
N LEU A 113 -14.28 -5.70 0.72
CA LEU A 113 -13.54 -6.69 1.50
C LEU A 113 -12.90 -6.11 2.75
N VAL A 114 -12.37 -4.89 2.67
CA VAL A 114 -11.71 -4.24 3.80
C VAL A 114 -12.71 -3.80 4.88
N VAL A 115 -13.88 -3.28 4.49
CA VAL A 115 -14.94 -2.85 5.43
C VAL A 115 -15.77 -4.03 5.96
N ASP A 116 -15.80 -5.17 5.26
CA ASP A 116 -16.45 -6.39 5.76
C ASP A 116 -15.73 -6.98 6.99
N ARG A 117 -14.54 -6.47 7.36
CA ARG A 117 -13.84 -6.82 8.60
C ARG A 117 -14.42 -6.08 9.80
N GLU A 118 -14.53 -6.77 10.94
CA GLU A 118 -15.08 -6.19 12.19
C GLU A 118 -14.22 -5.06 12.78
N ASP A 119 -12.93 -5.00 12.46
CA ASP A 119 -11.97 -4.06 13.02
C ASP A 119 -11.79 -2.77 12.18
N ILE A 120 -12.49 -2.64 11.06
CA ILE A 120 -12.38 -1.52 10.11
C ILE A 120 -13.75 -0.94 9.75
N ASP A 121 -13.96 0.35 10.06
CA ASP A 121 -15.20 1.07 9.72
C ASP A 121 -15.12 1.79 8.38
N ARG A 122 -13.92 2.21 7.98
CA ARG A 122 -13.73 3.08 6.82
C ARG A 122 -12.45 2.82 6.05
N VAL A 123 -12.50 3.13 4.76
CA VAL A 123 -11.36 3.07 3.84
C VAL A 123 -11.03 4.46 3.33
N GLU A 124 -9.78 4.86 3.54
CA GLU A 124 -9.16 6.05 2.96
C GLU A 124 -8.22 5.62 1.83
N TRP A 125 -8.25 6.34 0.71
CA TRP A 125 -7.40 6.06 -0.43
C TRP A 125 -6.19 6.99 -0.43
N ARG A 126 -5.00 6.44 -0.57
CA ARG A 126 -3.75 7.20 -0.68
C ARG A 126 -3.02 6.85 -1.96
N ILE A 127 -2.50 7.88 -2.63
CA ILE A 127 -1.71 7.68 -3.85
C ILE A 127 -0.45 6.86 -3.54
N ASP A 128 -0.18 5.86 -4.37
CA ASP A 128 0.95 4.96 -4.22
C ASP A 128 2.20 5.51 -4.91
N LYS A 129 2.85 6.46 -4.23
CA LYS A 129 4.04 7.14 -4.77
C LYS A 129 5.17 6.17 -5.08
N GLU A 130 5.31 5.09 -4.31
CA GLU A 130 6.37 4.09 -4.49
C GLU A 130 6.16 3.30 -5.78
N TRP A 131 4.94 2.81 -6.04
CA TRP A 131 4.64 2.12 -7.29
C TRP A 131 4.87 3.01 -8.52
N PHE A 132 4.53 4.30 -8.44
CA PHE A 132 4.84 5.24 -9.52
C PHE A 132 6.35 5.48 -9.68
N ALA A 133 7.09 5.61 -8.57
CA ALA A 133 8.54 5.78 -8.60
C ALA A 133 9.25 4.56 -9.22
N GLU A 134 8.78 3.34 -8.96
CA GLU A 134 9.25 2.11 -9.62
C GLU A 134 9.04 2.14 -11.15
N LYS A 135 8.06 2.92 -11.63
CA LYS A 135 7.80 3.15 -13.06
C LYS A 135 8.51 4.40 -13.60
N GLY A 136 9.36 5.05 -12.81
CA GLY A 136 10.08 6.27 -13.17
C GLY A 136 9.22 7.54 -13.13
N ILE A 137 8.07 7.52 -12.45
CA ILE A 137 7.15 8.65 -12.33
C ILE A 137 7.18 9.17 -10.89
N TRP A 138 7.64 10.40 -10.71
CA TRP A 138 7.72 11.05 -9.40
C TRP A 138 6.48 11.92 -9.19
N LEU A 139 5.82 11.74 -8.04
CA LEU A 139 4.63 12.49 -7.65
C LEU A 139 4.92 13.32 -6.41
N ASP A 140 4.72 14.64 -6.54
CA ASP A 140 4.89 15.62 -5.46
C ASP A 140 3.88 15.43 -4.32
#